data_AF-A0A848DR64-F1
#
_entry.id   AF-A0A848DR64-F1
#
_cell.length_a   1.000
_cell.length_b   1.000
_cell.length_c   1.000
_cell.angle_alpha   90.00
_cell.angle_beta   90.00
_cell.angle_gamma   90.00
#
_symmetry.space_group_name_H-M   'P 1'
#
loop_
_entity.id
_entity.type
_entity.pdbx_description
1 polymer ?
#
loop_
_entity_poly.entity_id
_entity_poly.type
_entity_poly.pdbx_seq_one_letter_code
_entity_poly.pdbx_strand_id
1 'polypeptide(L)'
;MYHSFGEVARTINPVVAGWMQYYGRFYPSALYRLLARINAYLVRWIRNRYRRYDATRAARRELAEITHGYPRLFRHWRWVTTAF
;
A
#
# COMPACT_ATOMS: atom_id res chain seq x y z
N MET A 1 -0.76 16.60 7.72
CA MET A 1 -0.37 15.68 8.81
C MET A 1 -1.39 14.54 8.80
N TYR A 2 -1.07 13.37 8.23
CA TYR A 2 -2.01 12.23 8.20
C TYR A 2 -1.87 11.47 9.51
N HIS A 3 -2.93 11.40 10.31
CA HIS A 3 -2.92 10.80 11.64
C HIS A 3 -3.25 9.30 11.63
N SER A 4 -3.92 8.81 10.58
CA SER A 4 -4.28 7.38 10.46
C SER A 4 -4.09 6.80 9.05
N PHE A 5 -3.95 5.47 8.98
CA PHE A 5 -3.91 4.71 7.73
C PHE A 5 -5.15 4.93 6.85
N GLY A 6 -6.32 5.15 7.47
CA GLY A 6 -7.58 5.40 6.78
C GLY A 6 -7.60 6.75 6.04
N GLU A 7 -6.95 7.79 6.56
CA GLU A 7 -6.83 9.08 5.86
C GLU A 7 -5.95 8.98 4.62
N VAL A 8 -4.84 8.26 4.74
CA VAL A 8 -3.94 7.97 3.61
C VAL A 8 -4.69 7.18 2.54
N ALA A 9 -5.43 6.14 2.95
CA ALA A 9 -6.25 5.35 2.05
C ALA A 9 -7.32 6.20 1.33
N ARG A 10 -8.05 7.05 2.05
CA ARG A 10 -9.06 7.95 1.47
C ARG A 10 -8.50 8.87 0.39
N THR A 11 -7.26 9.33 0.58
CA THR A 11 -6.61 10.25 -0.36
C THR A 11 -6.06 9.53 -1.59
N ILE A 12 -5.45 8.35 -1.42
CA ILE A 12 -4.74 7.64 -2.49
C ILE A 12 -5.69 6.76 -3.33
N ASN A 13 -6.73 6.18 -2.72
CA ASN A 13 -7.65 5.26 -3.39
C ASN A 13 -8.28 5.78 -4.68
N PRO A 14 -8.79 7.03 -4.78
CA PRO A 14 -9.38 7.50 -6.03
C PRO A 14 -8.35 7.60 -7.17
N VAL A 15 -7.12 8.04 -6.87
CA VAL A 15 -6.03 8.14 -7.87
C VAL A 15 -5.63 6.76 -8.37
N VAL A 16 -5.41 5.83 -7.44
CA VAL A 16 -5.04 4.44 -7.76
C VAL A 16 -6.16 3.73 -8.53
N ALA A 17 -7.43 4.00 -8.21
CA ALA A 17 -8.56 3.45 -8.95
C ALA A 17 -8.54 3.90 -10.43
N GLY A 18 -8.26 5.18 -10.69
CA GLY A 18 -8.12 5.70 -12.05
C GLY A 18 -6.97 5.03 -12.81
N TRP A 19 -5.81 4.84 -12.17
CA TRP A 19 -4.69 4.12 -12.79
C TRP A 19 -5.02 2.67 -13.10
N MET A 20 -5.70 1.98 -12.17
CA MET A 20 -6.13 0.59 -12.39
C MET A 20 -7.12 0.48 -13.55
N GLN A 21 -8.06 1.42 -13.68
CA GLN A 21 -9.03 1.41 -14.76
C GLN A 21 -8.37 1.70 -16.12
N TYR A 22 -7.49 2.70 -16.19
CA TYR A 22 -6.87 3.11 -17.43
C TYR A 22 -5.68 2.20 -17.81
N TYR A 23 -4.64 2.17 -16.97
CA TYR A 23 -3.41 1.44 -17.28
C TYR A 23 -3.53 -0.08 -17.11
N GLY A 24 -4.53 -0.56 -16.36
CA GLY A 24 -4.76 -2.00 -16.19
C GLY A 24 -5.05 -2.73 -17.51
N ARG A 25 -5.65 -2.03 -18.48
CA ARG A 25 -5.96 -2.61 -19.79
C ARG A 25 -4.76 -2.65 -20.74
N PHE A 26 -3.90 -1.63 -20.69
CA PHE A 26 -2.86 -1.42 -21.71
C PHE A 26 -1.44 -1.76 -21.23
N TYR A 27 -1.15 -1.59 -19.93
CA TYR A 27 0.19 -1.74 -19.37
C TYR A 27 0.19 -2.46 -18.01
N PRO A 28 -0.34 -3.69 -17.92
CA PRO A 28 -0.46 -4.40 -16.66
C PRO A 28 0.91 -4.56 -15.97
N SER A 29 1.95 -5.02 -16.66
CA SER A 29 3.27 -5.24 -16.03
C SER A 29 3.91 -3.98 -15.42
N ALA A 30 3.76 -2.82 -16.07
CA ALA A 30 4.21 -1.55 -15.51
C ALA A 30 3.36 -1.12 -14.31
N LEU A 31 2.05 -1.32 -14.40
CA LEU A 31 1.13 -1.00 -13.33
C LEU A 31 1.36 -1.86 -12.08
N TYR A 32 1.54 -3.18 -12.21
CA TYR A 32 1.87 -4.05 -11.05
C TYR A 32 3.14 -3.57 -10.32
N ARG A 33 4.17 -3.14 -11.05
CA ARG A 33 5.39 -2.55 -10.46
C ARG A 33 5.10 -1.24 -9.72
N LEU A 34 4.25 -0.38 -10.29
CA LEU A 34 3.82 0.87 -9.65
C LEU A 34 3.04 0.60 -8.36
N LEU A 35 2.07 -0.33 -8.39
CA LEU A 35 1.27 -0.68 -7.22
C LEU A 35 2.14 -1.30 -6.11
N ALA A 36 3.12 -2.14 -6.45
CA ALA A 36 4.11 -2.65 -5.50
C ALA A 36 4.98 -1.53 -4.90
N ARG A 37 5.32 -0.50 -5.69
CA ARG A 37 6.04 0.70 -5.20
C ARG A 37 5.23 1.45 -4.14
N ILE A 38 3.91 1.55 -4.30
CA ILE A 38 3.02 2.13 -3.29
C ILE A 38 3.14 1.35 -1.97
N ASN A 39 3.11 0.01 -2.00
CA ASN A 39 3.31 -0.81 -0.80
C ASN A 39 4.67 -0.53 -0.13
N ALA A 40 5.74 -0.40 -0.92
CA ALA A 40 7.07 -0.05 -0.38
C ALA A 40 7.08 1.32 0.32
N TYR A 41 6.35 2.31 -0.18
CA TYR A 41 6.19 3.60 0.49
C TYR A 41 5.38 3.49 1.79
N LEU A 42 4.34 2.64 1.83
CA LEU A 42 3.58 2.38 3.06
C LEU A 42 4.48 1.74 4.13
N VAL A 43 5.29 0.73 3.77
CA VAL A 43 6.28 0.14 4.68
C VAL A 43 7.26 1.20 5.17
N ARG A 44 7.78 2.06 4.29
CA ARG A 44 8.68 3.16 4.67
C ARG A 44 8.01 4.14 5.64
N TRP A 45 6.73 4.43 5.44
CA TRP A 45 5.95 5.31 6.32
C TRP A 45 5.75 4.70 7.71
N ILE A 46 5.33 3.42 7.79
CA ILE A 46 5.23 2.68 9.06
C ILE A 46 6.58 2.66 9.78
N ARG A 47 7.64 2.33 9.04
CA ARG A 47 9.02 2.30 9.56
C ARG A 47 9.42 3.63 10.21
N ASN A 48 9.10 4.74 9.55
CA ASN A 48 9.40 6.08 10.05
C ASN A 48 8.55 6.48 11.25
N ARG A 49 7.33 5.94 11.39
CA ARG A 49 6.43 6.19 12.52
C ARG A 49 6.95 5.58 13.82
N TYR A 50 7.60 4.41 13.76
CA TYR A 50 7.99 3.65 14.96
C TYR A 50 9.49 3.51 15.22
N ARG A 51 10.38 4.11 14.41
CA ARG A 51 11.86 4.13 14.52
C ARG A 51 12.44 3.10 15.52
N ARG A 52 12.35 1.80 15.18
CA ARG A 52 12.88 0.67 15.97
C ARG A 52 14.02 -0.05 15.25
N TYR A 53 14.85 -0.80 15.98
CA TYR A 53 16.06 -1.46 15.47
C TYR A 53 15.82 -2.66 14.50
N ASP A 54 14.56 -3.06 14.25
CA ASP A 54 14.16 -4.00 13.16
C ASP A 54 12.93 -3.46 12.40
N ALA A 55 12.94 -2.15 12.11
CA ALA A 55 11.73 -1.47 11.69
C ALA A 55 11.22 -1.88 10.30
N THR A 56 12.04 -2.51 9.44
CA THR A 56 11.55 -2.97 8.12
C THR A 56 10.73 -4.25 8.27
N ARG A 57 11.22 -5.27 8.99
CA ARG A 57 10.47 -6.51 9.21
C ARG A 57 9.22 -6.27 10.04
N ALA A 58 9.33 -5.46 11.08
CA ALA A 58 8.19 -5.03 11.88
C ALA A 58 7.15 -4.27 11.04
N ALA A 59 7.58 -3.31 10.21
CA ALA A 59 6.65 -2.57 9.34
C ALA A 59 5.94 -3.45 8.32
N ARG A 60 6.63 -4.47 7.79
CA ARG A 60 6.02 -5.46 6.88
C ARG A 60 4.99 -6.32 7.57
N ARG A 61 5.28 -6.78 8.79
CA ARG A 61 4.33 -7.52 9.63
C ARG A 61 3.11 -6.67 9.95
N GLU A 62 3.31 -5.43 10.38
CA GLU A 62 2.20 -4.50 10.66
C GLU A 62 1.36 -4.24 9.40
N LEU A 63 1.99 -4.03 8.24
CA LEU A 63 1.26 -3.90 6.98
C LEU A 63 0.48 -5.17 6.63
N ALA A 64 1.04 -6.36 6.87
CA ALA A 64 0.37 -7.64 6.66
C ALA A 64 -0.85 -7.80 7.57
N GLU A 65 -0.72 -7.46 8.85
CA GLU A 65 -1.82 -7.49 9.84
C GLU A 65 -2.95 -6.52 9.43
N ILE A 66 -2.61 -5.31 9.01
CA ILE A 66 -3.60 -4.33 8.51
C ILE A 66 -4.27 -4.86 7.24
N THR A 67 -3.50 -5.47 6.33
CA THR A 67 -4.04 -6.06 5.09
C THR A 67 -5.00 -7.21 5.40
N HIS A 68 -4.69 -8.03 6.41
CA HIS A 68 -5.56 -9.13 6.83
C HIS A 68 -6.85 -8.64 7.50
N GLY A 69 -6.76 -7.64 8.40
CA GLY A 69 -7.92 -7.08 9.08
C GLY A 69 -8.81 -6.19 8.20
N TYR A 70 -8.21 -5.48 7.24
CA TYR A 70 -8.91 -4.51 6.38
C TYR A 70 -8.51 -4.67 4.90
N PRO A 71 -8.77 -5.81 4.25
CA PRO A 71 -8.27 -6.12 2.90
C PRO A 71 -8.76 -5.16 1.81
N ARG A 72 -9.81 -4.38 2.08
CA ARG A 72 -10.38 -3.39 1.16
C ARG A 72 -9.96 -1.95 1.47
N LEU A 73 -9.07 -1.74 2.44
CA LEU A 73 -8.60 -0.41 2.83
C LEU A 73 -7.93 0.29 1.66
N PHE A 74 -7.07 -0.41 0.92
CA PHE A 74 -6.47 0.10 -0.31
C PHE A 74 -6.99 -0.63 -1.54
N ARG A 75 -7.33 0.14 -2.58
CA ARG A 75 -7.87 -0.38 -3.85
C ARG A 75 -6.93 -1.38 -4.53
N HIS A 76 -5.62 -1.12 -4.52
CA HIS A 76 -4.62 -1.91 -5.25
C HIS A 76 -4.27 -3.24 -4.59
N TRP A 77 -4.62 -3.45 -3.32
CA TRP A 77 -4.36 -4.71 -2.64
C TRP A 77 -5.07 -5.90 -3.29
N ARG A 78 -6.14 -5.67 -4.04
CA ARG A 78 -6.77 -6.72 -4.86
C ARG A 78 -5.85 -7.25 -5.97
N TRP A 79 -4.91 -6.44 -6.45
CA TRP A 79 -3.98 -6.80 -7.53
C TRP A 79 -2.60 -7.16 -6.99
N VAL A 80 -2.16 -6.53 -5.90
CA VAL A 80 -0.87 -6.83 -5.26
C VAL A 80 -1.06 -7.06 -3.77
N THR A 81 -1.43 -8.30 -3.42
CA THR A 81 -1.66 -8.76 -2.03
C THR A 81 -0.36 -9.07 -1.28
N THR A 82 0.73 -8.41 -1.65
CA THR A 82 2.04 -8.77 -1.13
C THR A 82 2.54 -7.76 -0.12
N ALA A 83 2.25 -8.09 1.14
CA ALA A 83 3.14 -7.79 2.24
C ALA A 83 4.38 -8.68 2.09
N PHE A 84 5.46 -8.13 1.51
CA PHE A 84 6.80 -8.72 1.58
C PHE A 84 7.70 -7.82 2.40
#